data_AF-A0A6F8YBY3-F1
#
_entry.id   AF-A0A6F8YBY3-F1
#
_cell.length_a   1.000
_cell.length_b   1.000
_cell.length_c   1.000
_cell.angle_alpha   90.00
_cell.angle_beta   90.00
_cell.angle_gamma   90.00
#
_symmetry.space_group_name_H-M   'P 1'
#
loop_
_entity.id
_entity.type
_entity.pdbx_description
1 polymer ?
#
loop_
_entity_poly.entity_id
_entity_poly.type
_entity_poly.pdbx_seq_one_letter_code
_entity_poly.pdbx_strand_id
1 'polypeptide(L)'
;MNLGPAAFGGRPAAAAVGASPQFRDGRFHNTAAATALPRGAARTAAREMIFGKQVRRPTGPVPLGTPGAAPAEGLHLTWYGHASTLVEIDGRRVLFDPVWSKRCSPFPFAGPRRLHPPPVPLDALPPLDAIVISHDHYDHLDLPTVRELVRTQEAPFVVPLGSAPTSTAGGCRGGGSSSSTGTTASTSPQDPDRRARRRARRRDRTARAARGTRRARRRGRTGPAARAARRAPPACA
;
A
#
# COMPACT_ATOMS: atom_id res chain seq x y z
N MET A 1 7.48 8.10 -28.17
CA MET A 1 8.10 7.49 -26.96
C MET A 1 7.58 8.24 -25.75
N ASN A 2 6.99 7.54 -24.77
CA ASN A 2 6.43 8.19 -23.58
C ASN A 2 7.58 8.44 -22.59
N LEU A 3 8.02 9.71 -22.47
CA LEU A 3 9.15 10.14 -21.63
C LEU A 3 8.73 10.48 -20.18
N GLY A 4 7.49 10.13 -19.79
CA GLY A 4 6.99 10.39 -18.44
C GLY A 4 7.61 9.47 -17.39
N PRO A 5 7.69 9.91 -16.11
CA PRO A 5 8.11 9.03 -15.02
C PRO A 5 7.21 7.79 -14.97
N ALA A 6 7.79 6.60 -14.76
CA ALA A 6 7.04 5.33 -14.74
C ALA A 6 5.88 5.27 -13.73
N ALA A 7 5.83 6.21 -12.78
CA ALA A 7 4.78 6.34 -11.77
C ALA A 7 3.54 7.07 -12.28
N PHE A 8 3.67 7.95 -13.29
CA PHE A 8 2.51 8.57 -13.90
C PHE A 8 1.87 7.61 -14.88
N GLY A 9 0.54 7.65 -14.95
CA GLY A 9 -0.22 6.79 -15.84
C GLY A 9 0.15 7.00 -17.30
N GLY A 10 0.01 5.93 -18.09
CA GLY A 10 0.22 5.98 -19.53
C GLY A 10 -0.90 6.71 -20.27
N ARG A 11 -0.75 6.86 -21.58
CA ARG A 11 -1.92 7.08 -22.44
C ARG A 11 -2.86 5.90 -22.24
N PRO A 12 -4.08 6.12 -21.73
CA PRO A 12 -4.94 5.01 -21.39
C PRO A 12 -5.40 4.29 -22.67
N ALA A 13 -5.70 2.99 -22.56
CA ALA A 13 -6.13 2.20 -23.70
C ALA A 13 -7.39 2.82 -24.33
N ALA A 14 -7.34 3.10 -25.63
CA ALA A 14 -8.39 3.84 -26.34
C ALA A 14 -9.79 3.23 -26.13
N ALA A 15 -9.89 1.90 -26.04
CA ALA A 15 -11.15 1.19 -25.82
C ALA A 15 -11.77 1.44 -24.43
N ALA A 16 -10.97 1.51 -23.36
CA ALA A 16 -11.47 1.72 -22.00
C ALA A 16 -11.91 3.17 -21.77
N VAL A 17 -11.30 4.09 -22.51
CA VAL A 17 -11.46 5.53 -22.34
C VAL A 17 -12.54 6.07 -23.25
N GLY A 18 -12.63 5.58 -24.49
CA GLY A 18 -13.67 5.95 -25.44
C GLY A 18 -15.09 5.53 -25.01
N ALA A 19 -15.22 4.59 -24.06
CA ALA A 19 -16.51 4.21 -23.48
C ALA A 19 -17.00 5.17 -22.38
N SER A 20 -16.15 6.07 -21.88
CA SER A 20 -16.52 7.03 -20.83
C SER A 20 -17.20 8.26 -21.45
N PRO A 21 -18.40 8.65 -21.00
CA PRO A 21 -19.04 9.89 -21.47
C PRO A 21 -18.25 11.15 -21.08
N GLN A 22 -17.32 11.04 -20.13
CA GLN A 22 -16.41 12.11 -19.72
C GLN A 22 -15.19 12.24 -20.64
N PHE A 23 -14.92 11.27 -21.51
CA PHE A 23 -13.84 11.37 -22.47
C PHE A 23 -14.36 11.80 -23.85
N ARG A 24 -14.08 13.04 -24.22
CA ARG A 24 -14.49 13.64 -25.50
C ARG A 24 -13.41 14.60 -25.99
N ASP A 25 -13.26 14.72 -27.30
CA ASP A 25 -12.26 15.59 -27.93
C ASP A 25 -10.81 15.24 -27.54
N GLY A 26 -10.52 13.95 -27.32
CA GLY A 26 -9.18 13.48 -26.98
C GLY A 26 -8.71 13.82 -25.56
N ARG A 27 -9.58 14.32 -24.69
CA ARG A 27 -9.29 14.61 -23.28
C ARG A 27 -10.42 14.20 -22.34
N PHE A 28 -10.09 14.03 -21.07
CA PHE A 28 -11.08 13.79 -20.03
C PHE A 28 -11.65 15.13 -19.52
N HIS A 29 -12.96 15.19 -19.31
CA HIS A 29 -13.70 16.34 -18.81
C HIS A 29 -14.26 15.98 -17.43
N ASN A 30 -13.68 16.57 -16.38
CA ASN A 30 -14.16 16.38 -15.02
C ASN A 30 -15.57 16.98 -14.86
N THR A 31 -16.43 16.31 -14.08
CA THR A 31 -17.78 16.80 -13.75
C THR A 31 -17.74 18.02 -12.83
N ALA A 32 -16.72 18.10 -11.97
CA ALA A 32 -16.44 19.27 -11.16
C ALA A 32 -15.47 20.21 -11.90
N ALA A 33 -15.74 21.52 -11.81
CA ALA A 33 -14.81 22.52 -12.29
C ALA A 33 -13.47 22.38 -11.54
N ALA A 34 -12.38 22.28 -12.27
CA ALA A 34 -11.06 22.30 -11.66
C ALA A 34 -10.83 23.70 -11.06
N THR A 35 -10.50 23.77 -9.77
CA THR A 35 -10.08 25.01 -9.15
C THR A 35 -8.80 25.47 -9.83
N ALA A 36 -8.86 26.59 -10.55
CA ALA A 36 -7.67 27.18 -11.12
C ALA A 36 -6.74 27.63 -10.00
N LEU A 37 -5.48 27.17 -10.03
CA LEU A 37 -4.48 27.68 -9.12
C LEU A 37 -4.29 29.18 -9.36
N PRO A 38 -4.25 30.02 -8.31
CA PRO A 38 -3.95 31.43 -8.45
C PRO A 38 -2.63 31.66 -9.18
N ARG A 39 -2.56 32.69 -10.03
CA ARG A 39 -1.30 33.07 -10.67
C ARG A 39 -0.25 33.37 -9.60
N GLY A 40 0.90 32.69 -9.70
CA GLY A 40 1.98 32.82 -8.71
C GLY A 40 1.93 31.84 -7.54
N ALA A 41 0.93 30.96 -7.45
CA ALA A 41 0.83 29.95 -6.38
C ALA A 41 2.11 29.12 -6.22
N ALA A 42 2.76 28.72 -7.31
CA ALA A 42 4.03 27.99 -7.25
C ALA A 42 5.17 28.81 -6.60
N ARG A 43 5.23 30.12 -6.88
CA ARG A 43 6.23 31.03 -6.27
C ARG A 43 5.94 31.23 -4.78
N THR A 44 4.67 31.42 -4.43
CA THR A 44 4.24 31.53 -3.03
C THR A 44 4.55 30.25 -2.25
N ALA A 45 4.20 29.09 -2.79
CA ALA A 45 4.50 27.79 -2.19
C ALA A 45 6.01 27.55 -2.03
N ALA A 46 6.82 27.90 -3.04
CA ALA A 46 8.27 27.82 -2.94
C ALA A 46 8.83 28.74 -1.85
N ARG A 47 8.35 29.99 -1.79
CA ARG A 47 8.73 30.96 -0.75
C ARG A 47 8.34 30.47 0.65
N GLU A 48 7.14 29.94 0.82
CA GLU A 48 6.72 29.34 2.09
C GLU A 48 7.52 28.08 2.42
N MET A 49 7.94 27.30 1.43
CA MET A 49 8.75 26.12 1.67
C MET A 49 10.13 26.49 2.23
N ILE A 50 10.75 27.55 1.72
CA ILE A 50 12.08 28.03 2.09
C ILE A 50 12.05 28.92 3.35
N PHE A 51 11.12 29.86 3.43
CA PHE A 51 11.09 30.92 4.43
C PHE A 51 9.92 30.82 5.42
N GLY A 52 9.01 29.86 5.23
CA GLY A 52 7.84 29.69 6.09
C GLY A 52 8.24 29.17 7.47
N LYS A 53 7.72 29.82 8.53
CA LYS A 53 7.89 29.40 9.94
C LYS A 53 6.91 28.31 10.38
N GLN A 54 6.37 27.55 9.42
CA GLN A 54 5.34 26.54 9.68
C GLN A 54 5.95 25.33 10.40
N VAL A 55 5.31 24.88 11.49
CA VAL A 55 5.68 23.64 12.17
C VAL A 55 5.21 22.47 11.31
N ARG A 56 6.12 21.90 10.50
CA ARG A 56 5.84 20.78 9.58
C ARG A 56 6.21 19.40 10.14
N ARG A 57 6.58 19.34 11.40
CA ARG A 57 6.94 18.10 12.10
C ARG A 57 6.35 18.09 13.50
N PRO A 58 5.86 16.94 13.97
CA PRO A 58 5.43 16.79 15.35
C PRO A 58 6.61 17.03 16.29
N THR A 59 6.31 17.58 17.47
CA THR A 59 7.28 17.87 18.53
C THR A 59 7.79 16.60 19.24
N GLY A 60 7.09 15.48 19.07
CA GLY A 60 7.45 14.18 19.60
C GLY A 60 7.20 13.04 18.61
N PRO A 61 7.50 11.79 18.99
CA PRO A 61 7.20 10.63 18.16
C PRO A 61 5.68 10.51 17.92
N VAL A 62 5.29 10.17 16.70
CA VAL A 62 3.89 9.87 16.39
C VAL A 62 3.50 8.57 17.09
N PRO A 63 2.46 8.55 17.94
CA PRO A 63 2.01 7.32 18.59
C PRO A 63 1.57 6.28 17.55
N LEU A 64 2.03 5.04 17.69
CA LEU A 64 1.66 3.94 16.80
C LEU A 64 0.92 2.86 17.57
N GLY A 65 -0.23 2.46 17.03
CA GLY A 65 -0.96 1.27 17.46
C GLY A 65 -0.58 0.06 16.62
N THR A 66 -0.68 -1.13 17.20
CA THR A 66 -0.70 -2.37 16.42
C THR A 66 -2.15 -2.71 16.08
N PRO A 67 -2.50 -2.89 14.80
CA PRO A 67 -3.87 -3.28 14.43
C PRO A 67 -4.24 -4.61 15.09
N GLY A 68 -5.40 -4.63 15.75
CA GLY A 68 -6.00 -5.86 16.25
C GLY A 68 -6.61 -6.69 15.12
N ALA A 69 -7.14 -7.87 15.44
CA ALA A 69 -7.98 -8.59 14.50
C ALA A 69 -9.32 -7.85 14.35
N ALA A 70 -9.70 -7.51 13.12
CA ALA A 70 -11.02 -6.97 12.87
C ALA A 70 -12.09 -8.06 13.06
N PRO A 71 -13.23 -7.72 13.70
CA PRO A 71 -14.43 -8.55 13.70
C PRO A 71 -14.89 -8.92 12.29
N ALA A 72 -15.64 -10.03 12.19
CA ALA A 72 -16.16 -10.51 10.91
C ALA A 72 -17.31 -9.65 10.35
N GLU A 73 -17.99 -8.90 11.21
CA GLU A 73 -19.17 -8.09 10.87
C GLU A 73 -18.93 -6.61 11.18
N GLY A 74 -19.66 -5.75 10.47
CA GLY A 74 -19.60 -4.30 10.64
C GLY A 74 -18.44 -3.65 9.89
N LEU A 75 -18.19 -2.38 10.21
CA LEU A 75 -17.20 -1.52 9.57
C LEU A 75 -16.01 -1.26 10.51
N HIS A 76 -14.81 -1.62 10.07
CA HIS A 76 -13.56 -1.39 10.79
C HIS A 76 -12.54 -0.71 9.90
N LEU A 77 -11.89 0.33 10.40
CA LEU A 77 -10.86 1.06 9.68
C LEU A 77 -9.53 0.97 10.42
N THR A 78 -8.50 0.54 9.70
CA THR A 78 -7.11 0.60 10.17
C THR A 78 -6.36 1.63 9.34
N TRP A 79 -5.88 2.69 9.99
CA TRP A 79 -5.09 3.74 9.35
C TRP A 79 -3.58 3.45 9.46
N TYR A 80 -2.89 3.37 8.33
CA TYR A 80 -1.46 3.11 8.25
C TYR A 80 -0.60 4.38 8.08
N GLY A 81 -1.27 5.54 7.96
CA GLY A 81 -0.66 6.86 7.78
C GLY A 81 -0.95 7.45 6.40
N HIS A 82 -0.88 8.79 6.29
CA HIS A 82 -1.29 9.55 5.09
C HIS A 82 -2.72 9.17 4.64
N ALA A 83 -2.89 8.67 3.42
CA ALA A 83 -4.15 8.16 2.90
C ALA A 83 -4.29 6.63 3.01
N SER A 84 -3.22 5.92 3.40
CA SER A 84 -3.20 4.46 3.45
C SER A 84 -4.14 3.94 4.53
N THR A 85 -5.25 3.35 4.11
CA THR A 85 -6.31 2.90 5.01
C THR A 85 -6.83 1.54 4.57
N LEU A 86 -6.81 0.56 5.48
CA LEU A 86 -7.51 -0.71 5.29
C LEU A 86 -8.91 -0.57 5.86
N VAL A 87 -9.90 -0.79 4.99
CA VAL A 87 -11.32 -0.78 5.32
C VAL A 87 -11.81 -2.21 5.29
N GLU A 88 -12.34 -2.67 6.41
CA GLU A 88 -12.92 -3.99 6.58
C GLU A 88 -14.43 -3.84 6.77
N ILE A 89 -15.23 -4.40 5.87
CA ILE A 89 -16.71 -4.29 5.88
C ILE A 89 -17.29 -5.68 5.69
N ASP A 90 -17.99 -6.20 6.70
CA ASP A 90 -18.66 -7.51 6.65
C ASP A 90 -17.74 -8.62 6.10
N GLY A 91 -16.50 -8.64 6.63
CA GLY A 91 -15.47 -9.61 6.29
C GLY A 91 -14.75 -9.36 4.95
N ARG A 92 -15.12 -8.31 4.21
CA ARG A 92 -14.42 -7.84 3.00
C ARG A 92 -13.35 -6.84 3.33
N ARG A 93 -12.23 -6.88 2.61
CA ARG A 93 -11.06 -6.03 2.88
C ARG A 93 -10.66 -5.19 1.67
N VAL A 94 -10.76 -3.88 1.79
CA VAL A 94 -10.37 -2.92 0.75
C VAL A 94 -9.23 -2.05 1.26
N LEU A 95 -8.11 -2.05 0.54
CA LEU A 95 -6.96 -1.21 0.86
C LEU A 95 -6.94 0.02 -0.03
N PHE A 96 -7.00 1.22 0.57
CA PHE A 96 -6.94 2.50 -0.12
C PHE A 96 -5.53 3.09 -0.07
N ASP A 97 -5.08 3.65 -1.19
CA ASP A 97 -3.86 4.46 -1.37
C ASP A 97 -2.63 3.90 -0.64
N PRO A 98 -2.17 2.67 -0.96
CA PRO A 98 -1.14 2.00 -0.19
C PRO A 98 0.25 2.59 -0.43
N VAL A 99 0.84 3.15 0.63
CA VAL A 99 2.19 3.73 0.63
C VAL A 99 3.01 3.19 1.80
N TRP A 100 3.96 2.30 1.50
CA TRP A 100 4.89 1.72 2.48
C TRP A 100 6.33 2.24 2.34
N SER A 101 6.64 2.95 1.25
CA SER A 101 7.94 3.54 1.01
C SER A 101 8.34 4.56 2.07
N LYS A 102 9.65 4.69 2.30
CA LYS A 102 10.22 5.68 3.23
C LYS A 102 9.99 7.12 2.76
N ARG A 103 9.89 7.34 1.44
CA ARG A 103 9.72 8.65 0.81
C ARG A 103 8.65 8.59 -0.28
N CYS A 104 7.84 9.65 -0.36
CA CYS A 104 6.91 9.87 -1.46
C CYS A 104 7.58 10.79 -2.47
N SER A 105 8.37 10.22 -3.38
CA SER A 105 9.22 10.99 -4.29
C SER A 105 9.61 10.17 -5.52
N PRO A 106 9.79 10.82 -6.70
CA PRO A 106 10.44 10.17 -7.84
C PRO A 106 11.90 9.78 -7.57
N PHE A 107 12.54 10.44 -6.60
CA PHE A 107 13.95 10.23 -6.27
C PHE A 107 14.09 9.47 -4.95
N PRO A 108 14.97 8.46 -4.86
CA PRO A 108 15.15 7.68 -3.63
C PRO A 108 15.83 8.49 -2.49
N PHE A 109 16.58 9.54 -2.84
CA PHE A 109 17.38 10.33 -1.89
C PHE A 109 16.71 11.66 -1.48
N ALA A 110 15.83 12.21 -2.30
CA ALA A 110 15.22 13.52 -2.11
C ALA A 110 13.69 13.42 -1.94
N GLY A 111 13.07 14.48 -1.43
CA GLY A 111 11.61 14.59 -1.28
C GLY A 111 11.07 14.16 0.09
N PRO A 112 9.74 14.32 0.31
CA PRO A 112 9.07 14.08 1.58
C PRO A 112 9.37 12.70 2.14
N ARG A 113 9.82 12.66 3.39
CA ARG A 113 10.04 11.43 4.15
C ARG A 113 8.94 11.30 5.18
N ARG A 114 8.38 10.11 5.33
CA ARG A 114 7.38 9.87 6.36
C ARG A 114 7.93 9.99 7.78
N LEU A 115 7.03 10.34 8.69
CA LEU A 115 7.35 10.76 10.06
C LEU A 115 7.40 9.60 11.07
N HIS A 116 6.81 8.47 10.73
CA HIS A 116 6.83 7.23 11.52
C HIS A 116 7.09 6.04 10.60
N PRO A 117 7.49 4.84 11.07
CA PRO A 117 7.51 3.58 10.31
C PRO A 117 6.08 3.02 10.08
N PRO A 118 5.87 2.12 9.10
CA PRO A 118 4.52 1.62 8.83
C PRO A 118 4.14 0.76 10.03
N PRO A 119 2.91 0.89 10.58
CA PRO A 119 2.53 0.14 11.78
C PRO A 119 2.74 -1.37 11.66
N VAL A 120 2.60 -1.91 10.44
CA VAL A 120 2.90 -3.32 10.11
C VAL A 120 3.66 -3.39 8.77
N PRO A 121 4.49 -4.41 8.55
CA PRO A 121 5.10 -4.64 7.25
C PRO A 121 4.04 -5.03 6.21
N LEU A 122 4.31 -4.75 4.94
CA LEU A 122 3.35 -4.95 3.85
C LEU A 122 2.94 -6.42 3.68
N ASP A 123 3.85 -7.35 3.96
CA ASP A 123 3.62 -8.80 3.88
C ASP A 123 2.77 -9.36 5.05
N ALA A 124 2.58 -8.58 6.12
CA ALA A 124 1.68 -8.91 7.21
C ALA A 124 0.23 -8.52 6.92
N LEU A 125 -0.05 -7.85 5.79
CA LEU A 125 -1.42 -7.55 5.41
C LEU A 125 -2.25 -8.83 5.22
N PRO A 126 -3.53 -8.83 5.65
CA PRO A 126 -4.43 -9.93 5.37
C PRO A 126 -4.68 -10.07 3.86
N PRO A 127 -5.28 -11.18 3.40
CA PRO A 127 -5.77 -11.28 2.03
C PRO A 127 -6.76 -10.14 1.75
N LEU A 128 -6.50 -9.38 0.70
CA LEU A 128 -7.32 -8.25 0.27
C LEU A 128 -8.35 -8.71 -0.77
N ASP A 129 -9.50 -8.04 -0.79
CA ASP A 129 -10.55 -8.23 -1.81
C ASP A 129 -10.49 -7.15 -2.90
N ALA A 130 -9.97 -5.96 -2.59
CA ALA A 130 -9.68 -4.91 -3.57
C ALA A 130 -8.56 -3.98 -3.07
N ILE A 131 -7.86 -3.36 -4.02
CA ILE A 131 -6.89 -2.30 -3.77
C ILE A 131 -7.32 -1.09 -4.59
N VAL A 132 -7.50 0.07 -3.95
CA VAL A 132 -7.97 1.30 -4.58
C VAL A 132 -6.85 2.32 -4.57
N ILE A 133 -6.58 2.92 -5.73
CA ILE A 133 -5.67 4.07 -5.85
C ILE A 133 -6.53 5.25 -6.32
N SER A 134 -6.53 6.34 -5.56
CA SER A 134 -7.37 7.51 -5.83
C SER A 134 -6.83 8.37 -6.97
N HIS A 135 -5.51 8.53 -7.09
CA HIS A 135 -4.84 9.30 -8.14
C HIS A 135 -3.34 8.96 -8.24
N ASP A 136 -2.65 9.54 -9.23
CA ASP A 136 -1.28 9.16 -9.63
C ASP A 136 -0.15 10.01 -9.01
N HIS A 137 -0.40 10.70 -7.90
CA HIS A 137 0.67 11.36 -7.16
C HIS A 137 1.47 10.38 -6.29
N TYR A 138 2.77 10.67 -6.07
CA TYR A 138 3.70 9.79 -5.34
C TYR A 138 3.31 9.48 -3.88
N ASP A 139 2.45 10.28 -3.28
CA ASP A 139 1.91 10.08 -1.94
C ASP A 139 0.61 9.25 -1.91
N HIS A 140 0.09 8.85 -3.08
CA HIS A 140 -1.05 7.93 -3.23
C HIS A 140 -0.72 6.71 -4.11
N LEU A 141 0.27 6.85 -5.01
CA LEU A 141 0.75 5.83 -5.94
C LEU A 141 2.23 5.51 -5.69
N ASP A 142 2.48 4.58 -4.76
CA ASP A 142 3.81 4.11 -4.41
C ASP A 142 4.20 2.86 -5.20
N LEU A 143 4.92 3.04 -6.32
CA LEU A 143 5.29 1.94 -7.23
C LEU A 143 5.96 0.73 -6.54
N PRO A 144 6.97 0.89 -5.65
CA PRO A 144 7.49 -0.22 -4.85
C PRO A 144 6.41 -1.03 -4.13
N THR A 145 5.47 -0.34 -3.49
CA THR A 145 4.35 -0.98 -2.76
C THR A 145 3.40 -1.68 -3.73
N VAL A 146 3.04 -1.04 -4.84
CA VAL A 146 2.17 -1.64 -5.87
C VAL A 146 2.79 -2.92 -6.44
N ARG A 147 4.08 -2.91 -6.78
CA ARG A 147 4.79 -4.09 -7.32
C ARG A 147 4.77 -5.24 -6.32
N GLU A 148 4.97 -4.96 -5.04
CA GLU A 148 4.95 -5.97 -4.00
C GLU A 148 3.53 -6.51 -3.77
N LEU A 149 2.51 -5.66 -3.82
CA LEU A 149 1.11 -6.08 -3.72
C LEU A 149 0.70 -6.96 -4.91
N VAL A 150 1.08 -6.62 -6.14
CA VAL A 150 0.85 -7.47 -7.34
C VAL A 150 1.50 -8.85 -7.17
N ARG A 151 2.64 -8.93 -6.49
CA ARG A 151 3.34 -10.19 -6.24
C ARG A 151 2.70 -11.03 -5.13
N THR A 152 2.07 -10.38 -4.14
CA THR A 152 1.66 -11.02 -2.87
C THR A 152 0.15 -11.19 -2.72
N GLN A 153 -0.65 -10.45 -3.49
CA GLN A 153 -2.11 -10.41 -3.43
C GLN A 153 -2.73 -10.80 -4.77
N GLU A 154 -3.92 -11.40 -4.71
CA GLU A 154 -4.75 -11.68 -5.90
C GLU A 154 -5.83 -10.60 -6.13
N ALA A 155 -5.87 -9.58 -5.27
CA ALA A 155 -6.88 -8.53 -5.30
C ALA A 155 -6.77 -7.69 -6.59
N PRO A 156 -7.90 -7.35 -7.24
CA PRO A 156 -7.91 -6.38 -8.32
C PRO A 156 -7.52 -4.99 -7.83
N PHE A 157 -6.86 -4.24 -8.70
CA PHE A 157 -6.62 -2.81 -8.52
C PHE A 157 -7.74 -2.03 -9.19
N VAL A 158 -8.35 -1.10 -8.44
CA VAL A 158 -9.32 -0.13 -8.91
C VAL A 158 -8.61 1.23 -8.96
N VAL A 159 -8.48 1.79 -10.16
CA VAL A 159 -7.72 3.02 -10.41
C VAL A 159 -8.49 3.95 -11.36
N PRO A 160 -8.28 5.27 -11.29
CA PRO A 160 -8.84 6.20 -12.25
C PRO A 160 -8.46 5.86 -13.70
N LEU A 161 -9.31 6.26 -14.63
CA LEU A 161 -8.96 6.23 -16.05
C LEU A 161 -7.75 7.13 -16.29
N GLY A 162 -6.72 6.61 -16.95
CA GLY A 162 -5.50 7.38 -17.22
C GLY A 162 -4.42 7.29 -16.15
N SER A 163 -4.67 6.75 -14.96
CA SER A 163 -3.67 6.61 -13.89
C SER A 163 -3.02 5.21 -13.81
N ALA A 164 -3.50 4.25 -14.61
CA ALA A 164 -2.90 2.92 -14.67
C ALA A 164 -1.42 3.03 -15.11
N PRO A 165 -0.46 2.53 -14.31
CA PRO A 165 0.94 2.56 -14.68
C PRO A 165 1.14 1.77 -15.98
N THR A 166 1.98 2.30 -16.88
CA THR A 166 2.29 1.66 -18.15
C THR A 166 3.18 0.44 -17.90
N SER A 167 2.59 -0.67 -17.47
CA SER A 167 3.28 -1.94 -17.32
C SER A 167 3.10 -2.76 -18.60
N THR A 168 4.06 -2.68 -19.53
CA THR A 168 4.21 -3.69 -20.60
C THR A 168 4.63 -5.07 -20.08
N ALA A 169 4.82 -5.23 -18.76
CA ALA A 169 5.08 -6.50 -18.13
C ALA A 169 4.16 -6.69 -16.92
N GLY A 170 3.18 -7.58 -17.04
CA GLY A 170 2.44 -8.14 -15.90
C GLY A 170 1.01 -7.62 -15.71
N GLY A 171 0.09 -8.13 -16.54
CA GLY A 171 -1.15 -8.75 -16.05
C GLY A 171 -2.10 -7.98 -15.12
N CYS A 172 -2.13 -6.65 -15.13
CA CYS A 172 -3.21 -5.91 -14.48
C CYS A 172 -4.52 -6.15 -15.25
N ARG A 173 -5.34 -7.12 -14.81
CA ARG A 173 -6.72 -7.24 -15.30
C ARG A 173 -7.53 -6.12 -14.67
N GLY A 174 -7.79 -5.07 -15.45
CA GLY A 174 -8.71 -4.00 -15.07
C GLY A 174 -10.10 -4.58 -14.79
N GLY A 175 -10.55 -4.45 -13.56
CA GLY A 175 -11.94 -4.71 -13.18
C GLY A 175 -12.75 -3.43 -13.32
N GLY A 176 -13.84 -3.53 -14.09
CA GLY A 176 -14.96 -2.60 -14.28
C GLY A 176 -14.89 -1.17 -13.71
N SER A 177 -15.11 -0.20 -14.59
CA SER A 177 -15.50 1.16 -14.24
C SER A 177 -16.88 1.18 -13.57
N SER A 178 -17.00 1.73 -12.36
CA SER A 178 -18.30 2.08 -11.80
C SER A 178 -18.68 3.49 -12.23
N SER A 179 -19.51 3.60 -13.26
CA SER A 179 -20.33 4.79 -13.51
C SER A 179 -21.52 4.78 -12.55
N SER A 180 -21.74 5.88 -11.83
CA SER A 180 -22.95 6.10 -11.04
C SER A 180 -24.14 6.30 -11.97
N THR A 181 -24.75 5.20 -12.43
CA THR A 181 -26.10 5.17 -12.99
C THR A 181 -26.52 3.70 -13.08
N GLY A 182 -27.60 3.36 -12.39
CA GLY A 182 -28.05 1.97 -12.26
C GLY A 182 -28.39 1.35 -13.61
N THR A 183 -27.78 0.22 -13.91
CA THR A 183 -28.31 -0.86 -14.74
C THR A 183 -27.50 -2.12 -14.44
N THR A 184 -28.20 -3.20 -14.13
CA THR A 184 -27.67 -4.52 -13.78
C THR A 184 -26.82 -5.10 -14.91
N ALA A 185 -25.56 -5.41 -14.62
CA ALA A 185 -24.73 -6.27 -15.47
C ALA A 185 -24.32 -7.51 -14.67
N SER A 186 -24.81 -8.65 -15.15
CA SER A 186 -24.58 -10.00 -14.63
C SER A 186 -23.08 -10.34 -14.63
N THR A 187 -22.52 -10.54 -13.44
CA THR A 187 -21.17 -11.10 -13.27
C THR A 187 -21.31 -12.62 -13.14
N SER A 188 -20.73 -13.36 -14.08
CA SER A 188 -20.68 -14.83 -14.04
C SER A 188 -20.08 -15.33 -12.71
N PRO A 189 -20.62 -16.40 -12.09
CA PRO A 189 -20.19 -16.83 -10.75
C PRO A 189 -18.71 -17.26 -10.76
N GLN A 190 -17.88 -16.62 -9.94
CA GLN A 190 -16.52 -17.10 -9.72
C GLN A 190 -16.57 -18.44 -8.98
N ASP A 191 -15.95 -19.47 -9.57
CA ASP A 191 -15.87 -20.83 -9.03
C ASP A 191 -15.29 -20.85 -7.59
N PRO A 192 -16.12 -21.18 -6.57
CA PRO A 192 -15.72 -21.17 -5.18
C PRO A 192 -14.67 -22.26 -4.85
N ASP A 193 -14.61 -23.34 -5.63
CA ASP A 193 -13.72 -24.48 -5.38
C ASP A 193 -12.27 -24.12 -5.75
N ARG A 194 -12.08 -23.30 -6.80
CA ARG A 194 -10.75 -22.77 -7.17
C ARG A 194 -10.16 -21.84 -6.10
N ARG A 195 -11.01 -21.05 -5.43
CA ARG A 195 -10.61 -20.14 -4.34
C ARG A 195 -10.25 -20.91 -3.07
N ALA A 196 -11.00 -21.97 -2.74
CA ALA A 196 -10.70 -22.85 -1.61
C ALA A 196 -9.36 -23.59 -1.78
N ARG A 197 -9.11 -24.17 -2.96
CA ARG A 197 -7.86 -24.89 -3.27
C ARG A 197 -6.62 -24.01 -3.23
N ARG A 198 -6.75 -22.72 -3.58
CA ARG A 198 -5.64 -21.74 -3.47
C ARG A 198 -5.37 -21.28 -2.04
N ARG A 199 -6.42 -21.10 -1.22
CA ARG A 199 -6.29 -20.80 0.21
C ARG A 199 -5.57 -21.91 0.97
N ALA A 200 -5.85 -23.18 0.63
CA ALA A 200 -5.15 -24.33 1.20
C ALA A 200 -3.64 -24.32 0.89
N ARG A 201 -3.27 -24.10 -0.39
CA ARG A 201 -1.85 -24.02 -0.80
C ARG A 201 -1.06 -22.87 -0.15
N ARG A 202 -1.73 -21.76 0.23
CA ARG A 202 -1.09 -20.63 0.95
C ARG A 202 -0.88 -20.92 2.43
N ARG A 203 -1.82 -21.61 3.10
CA ARG A 203 -1.65 -22.09 4.49
C ARG A 203 -0.44 -23.02 4.63
N ASP A 204 -0.20 -23.86 3.62
CA ASP A 204 0.98 -24.73 3.61
C ASP A 204 2.29 -23.96 3.46
N ARG A 205 2.31 -22.90 2.63
CA ARG A 205 3.51 -22.05 2.47
C ARG A 205 3.84 -21.26 3.73
N THR A 206 2.86 -20.65 4.39
CA THR A 206 3.09 -19.92 5.65
C THR A 206 3.51 -20.86 6.78
N ALA A 207 2.92 -22.06 6.86
CA ALA A 207 3.34 -23.08 7.80
C ALA A 207 4.79 -23.54 7.57
N ARG A 208 5.22 -23.65 6.30
CA ARG A 208 6.59 -24.03 5.94
C ARG A 208 7.62 -22.95 6.30
N ALA A 209 7.26 -21.68 6.10
CA ALA A 209 8.09 -20.54 6.51
C ALA A 209 8.26 -20.45 8.03
N ALA A 210 7.17 -20.64 8.79
CA ALA A 210 7.21 -20.65 10.26
C ALA A 210 8.03 -21.81 10.85
N ARG A 211 8.07 -22.97 10.18
CA ARG A 211 8.94 -24.11 10.57
C ARG A 211 10.42 -23.81 10.29
N GLY A 212 10.73 -23.13 9.19
CA GLY A 212 12.09 -22.72 8.84
C GLY A 212 12.71 -21.76 9.87
N THR A 213 11.94 -20.77 10.32
CA THR A 213 12.40 -19.78 11.31
C THR A 213 12.59 -20.39 12.71
N ARG A 214 11.72 -21.32 13.13
CA ARG A 214 11.91 -22.08 14.38
C ARG A 214 13.16 -22.96 14.35
N ARG A 215 13.48 -23.60 13.22
CA ARG A 215 14.67 -24.44 13.07
C ARG A 215 15.97 -23.62 13.10
N ALA A 216 15.97 -22.42 12.53
CA ALA A 216 17.10 -21.48 12.61
C ALA A 216 17.36 -20.98 14.04
N ARG A 217 16.31 -20.62 14.79
CA ARG A 217 16.42 -20.19 16.20
C ARG A 217 16.93 -21.30 17.13
N ARG A 218 16.63 -22.57 16.85
CA ARG A 218 17.09 -23.71 17.66
C ARG A 218 18.57 -24.03 17.45
N ARG A 219 19.16 -23.63 16.32
CA ARG A 219 20.59 -23.85 16.00
C ARG A 219 21.53 -22.76 16.56
N GLY A 220 21.01 -21.58 16.91
CA GLY A 220 21.81 -20.48 17.47
C GLY A 220 21.96 -20.48 19.00
N ARG A 221 21.57 -21.56 19.69
CA ARG A 221 21.46 -21.59 21.17
C ARG A 221 22.48 -22.50 21.87
N THR A 222 23.55 -22.92 21.19
CA THR A 222 24.64 -23.70 21.79
C THR A 222 25.92 -22.86 21.84
N GLY A 223 26.11 -22.14 22.94
CA GLY A 223 27.39 -21.55 23.35
C GLY A 223 27.80 -22.14 24.72
N PRO A 224 29.10 -22.32 25.01
CA PRO A 224 29.54 -23.13 26.15
C PRO A 224 29.43 -22.35 27.46
N ALA A 225 28.91 -22.99 28.50
CA ALA A 225 28.92 -22.51 29.88
C ALA A 225 30.05 -23.22 30.66
N ALA A 226 30.98 -22.45 31.23
CA ALA A 226 31.93 -22.90 32.25
C ALA A 226 32.44 -21.66 33.01
N ARG A 227 32.72 -21.65 34.32
CA ARG A 227 32.35 -22.45 35.49
C ARG A 227 32.80 -21.56 36.66
N ALA A 228 31.90 -21.11 37.53
CA ALA A 228 32.24 -20.17 38.61
C ALA A 228 33.04 -20.85 39.72
N ALA A 229 34.15 -20.22 40.10
CA ALA A 229 35.02 -20.62 41.21
C ALA A 229 34.39 -20.24 42.57
N ARG A 230 34.37 -21.19 43.51
CA ARG A 230 34.05 -20.95 44.92
C ARG A 230 35.36 -20.63 45.63
N ARG A 231 35.44 -19.46 46.28
CA ARG A 231 36.49 -19.11 47.26
C ARG A 231 35.90 -19.21 48.67
N ALA A 232 36.65 -19.84 49.57
CA ALA A 232 36.44 -19.83 51.02
C ALA A 232 37.62 -19.10 51.69
N PRO A 233 37.42 -18.40 52.82
CA PRO A 233 38.49 -18.02 53.76
C PRO A 233 38.23 -18.60 55.17
N PRO A 234 39.09 -18.37 56.19
CA PRO A 234 40.57 -18.29 56.20
C PRO A 234 41.19 -19.20 57.30
N ALA A 235 42.53 -19.27 57.35
CA ALA A 235 43.29 -19.68 58.54
C ALA A 235 44.43 -18.68 58.81
N CYS A 236 44.69 -18.43 60.09
CA CYS A 236 45.48 -17.36 60.72
C CYS A 236 46.95 -17.18 60.27
N ALA A 237 47.41 -15.92 60.31
CA ALA A 237 48.46 -15.42 61.21
C ALA A 237 48.23 -13.91 61.41
#